data_AF-A0A349A233-F1
#
_entry.id   AF-A0A349A233-F1
#
_cell.length_a   1.000
_cell.length_b   1.000
_cell.length_c   1.000
_cell.angle_alpha   90.00
_cell.angle_beta   90.00
_cell.angle_gamma   90.00
#
_symmetry.space_group_name_H-M   'P 1'
#
loop_
_entity.id
_entity.type
_entity.pdbx_description
1 polymer ?
#
loop_
_entity_poly.entity_id
_entity_poly.type
_entity_poly.pdbx_seq_one_letter_code
_entity_poly.pdbx_strand_id
1 'polypeptide(L)'
;MAWKKYQPDRTDFLINTEWGIPGGNLSKKEAQSTGKKLFQKRWVTREEKRRLQEEHAAYSSIRSTGILLIIGSGLLLINLFFLLKSSVSAKMIWAFFELVYAVALLAAGIGLFRFVCWGRNIALFIFLSFLIMPFTPLLGNDKGAPVLMIIGLTGFYYLLRRPARKIFAPAAAEEDSPPVRPGKSVLLWIVYAILALAVLFIYFTFDLHRAEKRAAAVCQSARQGTSVEDFLANLPPENYRIIKADDRVIIVPRVGMGRHACIVFRDGKKITGSKTGFDD
;
A
#
# COMPACT_ATOMS: atom_id res chain seq x y z
N MET A 1 31.68 5.01 -7.78
CA MET A 1 30.70 5.50 -8.78
C MET A 1 30.78 7.02 -8.85
N ALA A 2 31.27 7.55 -9.98
CA ALA A 2 31.37 8.98 -10.20
C ALA A 2 29.99 9.65 -10.05
N TRP A 3 29.86 10.57 -9.09
CA TRP A 3 28.66 11.39 -8.96
C TRP A 3 28.46 12.19 -10.24
N LYS A 4 27.25 12.14 -10.77
CA LYS A 4 26.91 12.69 -12.09
C LYS A 4 27.25 14.19 -12.14
N LYS A 5 28.05 14.52 -13.16
CA LYS A 5 28.21 15.83 -13.79
C LYS A 5 26.86 16.54 -13.89
N TYR A 6 26.87 17.85 -13.61
CA TYR A 6 25.90 18.86 -14.03
C TYR A 6 25.00 18.40 -15.19
N GLN A 7 23.67 18.41 -14.99
CA GLN A 7 22.70 17.94 -15.98
C GLN A 7 21.73 19.08 -16.35
N PRO A 8 22.12 20.00 -17.25
CA PRO A 8 21.36 21.23 -17.52
C PRO A 8 19.88 20.99 -17.85
N ASP A 9 19.55 19.81 -18.40
CA ASP A 9 18.19 19.38 -18.73
C ASP A 9 17.28 19.06 -17.51
N ARG A 10 17.76 19.23 -16.28
CA ARG A 10 17.02 18.93 -15.06
C ARG A 10 16.77 20.18 -14.22
N THR A 11 15.62 20.31 -13.56
CA THR A 11 15.25 21.54 -12.83
C THR A 11 15.54 21.51 -11.32
N ASP A 12 16.10 20.43 -10.82
CA ASP A 12 16.39 20.28 -9.40
C ASP A 12 17.73 20.92 -9.00
N PHE A 13 17.70 21.65 -7.89
CA PHE A 13 18.80 22.47 -7.44
C PHE A 13 20.02 21.61 -7.10
N LEU A 14 19.82 20.40 -6.55
CA LEU A 14 20.92 19.51 -6.16
C LEU A 14 21.75 18.95 -7.33
N ILE A 15 21.19 18.79 -8.54
CA ILE A 15 21.91 18.29 -9.73
C ILE A 15 22.48 19.43 -10.59
N ASN A 16 21.83 20.58 -10.61
CA ASN A 16 22.23 21.74 -11.41
C ASN A 16 23.01 22.81 -10.66
N THR A 17 23.08 22.71 -9.33
CA THR A 17 24.06 23.49 -8.58
C THR A 17 25.38 22.75 -8.45
N GLU A 18 26.41 23.57 -8.42
CA GLU A 18 27.78 23.29 -8.04
C GLU A 18 27.94 22.55 -6.69
N TRP A 19 27.56 21.28 -6.66
CA TRP A 19 28.28 20.20 -5.97
C TRP A 19 29.34 19.56 -6.90
N GLY A 20 29.42 20.02 -8.16
CA GLY A 20 30.36 19.55 -9.18
C GLY A 20 31.32 20.62 -9.76
N ILE A 21 31.21 21.89 -9.39
CA ILE A 21 32.21 22.91 -9.74
C ILE A 21 32.42 23.76 -8.47
N PRO A 22 33.65 24.07 -8.04
CA PRO A 22 33.88 24.88 -6.85
C PRO A 22 33.68 26.36 -7.17
N GLY A 23 32.55 26.94 -6.76
CA GLY A 23 32.37 28.39 -6.71
C GLY A 23 33.48 29.01 -5.85
N GLY A 24 34.23 29.93 -6.45
CA GLY A 24 35.51 30.46 -5.97
C GLY A 24 35.61 30.72 -4.47
N ASN A 25 36.83 30.53 -3.94
CA ASN A 25 37.25 30.62 -2.54
C ASN A 25 36.78 31.91 -1.83
N LEU A 26 35.53 31.96 -1.38
CA LEU A 26 35.05 32.97 -0.44
C LEU A 26 35.76 32.76 0.90
N SER A 27 36.42 33.80 1.41
CA SER A 27 37.10 33.71 2.69
C SER A 27 36.09 33.50 3.82
N LYS A 28 36.49 32.77 4.87
CA LYS A 28 35.65 32.51 6.05
C LYS A 28 35.09 33.81 6.67
N LYS A 29 35.85 34.91 6.57
CA LYS A 29 35.47 36.23 7.09
C LYS A 29 34.35 36.88 6.26
N GLU A 30 34.45 36.84 4.93
CA GLU A 30 33.41 37.38 4.03
C GLU A 30 32.13 36.56 4.04
N ALA A 31 32.25 35.25 4.23
CA ALA A 31 31.08 34.39 4.35
C ALA A 31 30.33 34.62 5.68
N GLN A 32 31.06 34.87 6.77
CA GLN A 32 30.45 35.20 8.07
C GLN A 32 29.82 36.60 8.08
N SER A 33 30.44 37.60 7.45
CA SER A 33 29.89 38.96 7.36
C SER A 33 28.60 39.03 6.52
N THR A 34 28.44 38.14 5.53
CA THR A 34 27.23 38.01 4.71
C THR A 34 26.19 37.03 5.26
N GLY A 35 26.39 36.50 6.48
CA GLY A 35 25.45 35.57 7.14
C GLY A 35 25.33 34.19 6.47
N LYS A 36 26.28 33.81 5.61
CA LYS A 36 26.32 32.52 4.93
C LYS A 36 26.83 31.43 5.87
N LYS A 37 26.29 30.22 5.73
CA LYS A 37 26.71 29.04 6.51
C LYS A 37 27.37 28.02 5.59
N LEU A 38 28.37 27.32 6.12
CA LEU A 38 28.97 26.19 5.42
C LEU A 38 27.98 25.01 5.39
N PHE A 39 27.76 24.46 4.20
CA PHE A 39 26.98 23.24 3.98
C PHE A 39 27.64 22.46 2.86
N GLN A 40 28.06 21.22 3.13
CA GLN A 40 28.74 20.33 2.17
C GLN A 40 29.88 21.04 1.40
N LYS A 41 30.84 21.63 2.13
CA LYS A 41 32.03 22.33 1.59
C LYS A 41 31.75 23.62 0.80
N ARG A 42 30.51 24.14 0.78
CA ARG A 42 30.15 25.42 0.15
C ARG A 42 29.51 26.40 1.14
N TRP A 43 29.77 27.69 0.97
CA TRP A 43 29.06 28.76 1.67
C TRP A 43 27.72 29.04 0.99
N VAL A 44 26.63 28.83 1.71
CA VAL A 44 25.25 29.02 1.23
C VAL A 44 24.46 29.92 2.17
N THR A 45 23.49 30.63 1.62
CA THR A 45 22.53 31.40 2.42
C THR A 45 21.67 30.45 3.27
N ARG A 46 21.03 30.97 4.32
CA ARG A 46 20.14 30.17 5.18
C ARG A 46 18.97 29.57 4.40
N GLU A 47 18.47 30.28 3.41
CA GLU A 47 17.35 29.86 2.56
C GLU A 47 17.76 28.78 1.57
N GLU A 48 18.90 28.93 0.89
CA GLU A 48 19.45 27.90 0.01
C GLU A 48 19.79 26.62 0.77
N LYS A 49 20.41 26.76 1.96
CA LYS A 49 20.70 25.60 2.81
C LYS A 49 19.43 24.82 3.16
N ARG A 50 18.33 25.52 3.49
CA ARG A 50 17.04 24.88 3.77
C ARG A 50 16.49 24.15 2.54
N ARG A 51 16.50 24.79 1.36
CA ARG A 51 16.06 24.16 0.10
C ARG A 51 16.89 22.93 -0.24
N LEU A 52 18.21 23.03 -0.14
CA LEU A 52 19.15 21.92 -0.37
C LEU A 52 18.94 20.76 0.61
N GLN A 53 18.67 21.05 1.89
CA GLN A 53 18.35 20.01 2.87
C GLN A 53 17.05 19.29 2.55
N GLU A 54 16.01 20.02 2.14
CA GLU A 54 14.72 19.45 1.74
C GLU A 54 14.85 18.58 0.48
N GLU A 55 15.61 19.02 -0.52
CA GLU A 55 15.88 18.23 -1.73
C GLU A 55 16.74 17.00 -1.43
N HIS A 56 17.81 17.14 -0.65
CA HIS A 56 18.67 16.02 -0.27
C HIS A 56 17.88 14.95 0.49
N ALA A 57 17.01 15.36 1.42
CA ALA A 57 16.13 14.44 2.13
C ALA A 57 15.16 13.72 1.17
N ALA A 58 14.61 14.42 0.18
CA ALA A 58 13.76 13.81 -0.84
C ALA A 58 14.54 12.79 -1.71
N TYR A 59 15.74 13.14 -2.15
CA TYR A 59 16.64 12.26 -2.89
C TYR A 59 17.00 10.99 -2.12
N SER A 60 17.43 11.15 -0.87
CA SER A 60 17.77 10.05 0.02
C SER A 60 16.55 9.16 0.26
N SER A 61 15.38 9.75 0.56
CA SER A 61 14.13 9.02 0.76
C SER A 61 13.73 8.21 -0.46
N ILE A 62 13.68 8.81 -1.66
CA ILE A 62 13.34 8.12 -2.92
C ILE A 62 14.29 6.94 -3.17
N ARG A 63 15.59 7.13 -2.93
CA ARG A 63 16.60 6.10 -3.13
C ARG A 63 16.44 4.94 -2.15
N SER A 64 16.22 5.25 -0.88
CA SER A 64 15.95 4.26 0.16
C SER A 64 14.66 3.49 -0.12
N THR A 65 13.61 4.16 -0.58
CA THR A 65 12.38 3.52 -1.06
C THR A 65 12.66 2.60 -2.24
N GLY A 66 13.44 3.03 -3.22
CA GLY A 66 13.84 2.18 -4.35
C GLY A 66 14.58 0.91 -3.91
N ILE A 67 15.51 1.03 -2.95
CA ILE A 67 16.24 -0.11 -2.38
C ILE A 67 15.27 -1.06 -1.65
N LEU A 68 14.34 -0.52 -0.85
CA LEU A 68 13.33 -1.34 -0.17
C LEU A 68 12.46 -2.14 -1.14
N LEU A 69 12.05 -1.54 -2.27
CA LEU A 69 11.28 -2.27 -3.29
C LEU A 69 12.11 -3.39 -3.96
N ILE A 70 13.41 -3.16 -4.18
CA ILE A 70 14.32 -4.20 -4.71
C ILE A 70 14.46 -5.36 -3.72
N ILE A 71 14.66 -5.05 -2.43
CA ILE A 71 14.74 -6.07 -1.37
C ILE A 71 13.41 -6.84 -1.28
N GLY A 72 12.28 -6.14 -1.32
CA GLY A 72 10.95 -6.75 -1.30
C GLY A 72 10.70 -7.68 -2.48
N SER A 73 11.15 -7.30 -3.68
CA SER A 73 11.13 -8.18 -4.86
C SER A 73 11.96 -9.46 -4.63
N GLY A 74 13.15 -9.34 -4.04
CA GLY A 74 13.96 -10.51 -3.68
C GLY A 74 13.24 -11.47 -2.72
N LEU A 75 12.54 -10.94 -1.71
CA LEU A 75 11.76 -11.75 -0.76
C LEU A 75 10.60 -12.48 -1.45
N LEU A 76 9.90 -11.83 -2.38
CA LEU A 76 8.85 -12.46 -3.19
C LEU A 76 9.39 -13.61 -4.04
N LEU A 77 10.55 -13.42 -4.67
CA LEU A 77 11.16 -14.47 -5.50
C LEU A 77 11.59 -15.68 -4.67
N ILE A 78 12.05 -15.47 -3.43
CA ILE A 78 12.34 -16.55 -2.48
C ILE A 78 11.05 -17.31 -2.15
N ASN A 79 9.95 -16.61 -1.86
CA ASN A 79 8.66 -17.24 -1.56
C ASN A 79 8.10 -18.03 -2.75
N LEU A 80 8.23 -17.48 -3.96
CA LEU A 80 7.87 -18.15 -5.21
C LEU A 80 8.65 -19.46 -5.40
N PHE A 81 9.95 -19.48 -5.08
CA PHE A 81 10.77 -20.70 -5.14
C PHE A 81 10.24 -21.81 -4.20
N PHE A 82 9.80 -21.44 -2.99
CA PHE A 82 9.18 -22.39 -2.07
C PHE A 82 7.82 -22.89 -2.55
N LEU A 83 7.00 -22.02 -3.16
CA LEU A 83 5.69 -22.38 -3.71
C LEU A 83 5.82 -23.36 -4.88
N LEU A 84 6.77 -23.12 -5.78
CA LEU A 84 7.06 -23.98 -6.94
C LEU A 84 7.55 -25.38 -6.54
N LYS A 85 8.15 -25.53 -5.35
CA LYS A 85 8.58 -26.83 -4.82
C LYS A 85 7.42 -27.67 -4.26
N SER A 86 6.24 -27.09 -4.04
CA SER A 86 5.08 -27.78 -3.50
C SER A 86 4.21 -28.40 -4.60
N SER A 87 3.79 -29.67 -4.43
CA SER A 87 3.12 -30.50 -5.44
C SER A 87 1.64 -30.17 -5.73
N VAL A 88 1.18 -28.95 -5.46
CA VAL A 88 -0.24 -28.57 -5.56
C VAL A 88 -0.51 -27.75 -6.83
N SER A 89 -1.13 -28.38 -7.82
CA SER A 89 -1.43 -27.83 -9.16
C SER A 89 -2.30 -26.57 -9.18
N ALA A 90 -3.09 -26.32 -8.13
CA ALA A 90 -3.92 -25.11 -7.99
C ALA A 90 -3.10 -23.81 -7.76
N LYS A 91 -1.78 -23.89 -7.59
CA LYS A 91 -0.91 -22.75 -7.25
C LYS A 91 -0.23 -22.07 -8.45
N MET A 92 -0.33 -22.62 -9.68
CA MET A 92 0.37 -22.05 -10.84
C MET A 92 -0.09 -20.64 -11.20
N ILE A 93 -1.40 -20.36 -11.09
CA ILE A 93 -1.96 -19.02 -11.37
C ILE A 93 -1.43 -18.00 -10.36
N TRP A 94 -1.43 -18.34 -9.07
CA TRP A 94 -0.90 -17.48 -8.01
C TRP A 94 0.61 -17.24 -8.15
N ALA A 95 1.37 -18.28 -8.49
CA ALA A 95 2.80 -18.17 -8.77
C ALA A 95 3.11 -17.21 -9.94
N PHE A 96 2.29 -17.23 -11.00
CA PHE A 96 2.42 -16.30 -12.12
C PHE A 96 2.18 -14.84 -11.67
N PHE A 97 1.10 -14.58 -10.93
CA PHE A 97 0.83 -13.23 -10.42
C PHE A 97 1.91 -12.73 -9.46
N GLU A 98 2.44 -13.61 -8.61
CA GLU A 98 3.53 -13.28 -7.68
C GLU A 98 4.83 -12.93 -8.43
N LEU A 99 5.14 -13.67 -9.49
CA LEU A 99 6.26 -13.38 -10.38
C LEU A 99 6.11 -12.01 -11.07
N VAL A 100 4.94 -11.75 -11.68
CA VAL A 100 4.65 -10.46 -12.33
C VAL A 100 4.78 -9.31 -11.33
N TYR A 101 4.27 -9.49 -10.11
CA TYR A 101 4.35 -8.50 -9.05
C TYR A 101 5.81 -8.26 -8.59
N ALA A 102 6.61 -9.32 -8.44
CA ALA A 102 8.02 -9.22 -8.11
C ALA A 102 8.82 -8.47 -9.18
N VAL A 103 8.53 -8.69 -10.46
CA VAL A 103 9.15 -7.96 -11.58
C VAL A 103 8.74 -6.49 -11.56
N ALA A 104 7.46 -6.18 -11.33
CA ALA A 104 6.99 -4.80 -11.21
C ALA A 104 7.67 -4.04 -10.06
N LEU A 105 7.81 -4.68 -8.89
CA LEU A 105 8.54 -4.14 -7.74
C LEU A 105 10.02 -3.88 -8.05
N LEU A 106 10.67 -4.80 -8.75
CA LEU A 106 12.06 -4.64 -9.17
C LEU A 106 12.22 -3.48 -10.15
N ALA A 107 11.35 -3.39 -11.15
CA ALA A 107 11.33 -2.32 -12.14
C ALA A 107 11.11 -0.96 -11.47
N ALA A 108 10.12 -0.85 -10.57
CA ALA A 108 9.88 0.35 -9.78
C ALA A 108 11.09 0.72 -8.91
N GLY A 109 11.67 -0.26 -8.22
CA GLY A 109 12.83 -0.06 -7.35
C GLY A 109 14.05 0.46 -8.11
N ILE A 110 14.39 -0.16 -9.24
CA ILE A 110 15.46 0.30 -10.15
C ILE A 110 15.15 1.69 -10.68
N GLY A 111 13.90 1.93 -11.08
CA GLY A 111 13.47 3.19 -11.64
C GLY A 111 13.54 4.35 -10.63
N LEU A 112 13.15 4.11 -9.38
CA LEU A 112 13.31 5.07 -8.28
C LEU A 112 14.78 5.29 -7.94
N PHE A 113 15.60 4.22 -7.89
CA PHE A 113 17.03 4.33 -7.62
C PHE A 113 17.79 5.14 -8.69
N ARG A 114 17.35 5.05 -9.96
CA ARG A 114 17.91 5.79 -11.09
C ARG A 114 17.23 7.14 -11.36
N PHE A 115 16.20 7.49 -10.58
CA PHE A 115 15.42 8.73 -10.73
C PHE A 115 14.79 8.92 -12.12
N VAL A 116 14.19 7.86 -12.67
CA VAL A 116 13.52 7.90 -13.99
C VAL A 116 11.99 7.98 -13.86
N CYS A 117 11.34 8.73 -14.76
CA CYS A 117 9.90 9.04 -14.69
C CYS A 117 9.01 7.79 -14.70
N TRP A 118 9.36 6.77 -15.51
CA TRP A 118 8.61 5.52 -15.57
C TRP A 118 8.66 4.78 -14.22
N GLY A 119 9.79 4.84 -13.51
CA GLY A 119 9.95 4.25 -12.18
C GLY A 119 8.99 4.83 -11.15
N ARG A 120 8.79 6.16 -11.19
CA ARG A 120 7.79 6.83 -10.35
C ARG A 120 6.38 6.34 -10.65
N ASN A 121 6.01 6.24 -11.93
CA ASN A 121 4.65 5.85 -12.31
C ASN A 121 4.34 4.41 -11.89
N ILE A 122 5.26 3.47 -12.12
CA ILE A 122 5.10 2.08 -11.64
C ILE A 122 5.02 2.05 -10.11
N ALA A 123 5.89 2.79 -9.40
CA ALA A 123 5.86 2.84 -7.94
C ALA A 123 4.54 3.41 -7.39
N LEU A 124 3.93 4.40 -8.05
CA LEU A 124 2.62 4.93 -7.66
C LEU A 124 1.53 3.85 -7.74
N PHE A 125 1.52 3.03 -8.79
CA PHE A 125 0.58 1.91 -8.90
C PHE A 125 0.81 0.85 -7.82
N ILE A 126 2.07 0.57 -7.46
CA ILE A 126 2.42 -0.36 -6.38
C ILE A 126 2.00 0.16 -5.00
N PHE A 127 2.21 1.45 -4.71
CA PHE A 127 1.75 2.00 -3.44
C PHE A 127 0.23 2.10 -3.38
N LEU A 128 -0.43 2.30 -4.52
CA LEU A 128 -1.88 2.24 -4.62
C LEU A 128 -2.41 0.82 -4.43
N SER A 129 -1.73 -0.22 -4.94
CA SER A 129 -2.16 -1.61 -4.73
C SER A 129 -2.12 -2.02 -3.27
N PHE A 130 -1.21 -1.47 -2.46
CA PHE A 130 -1.19 -1.68 -0.99
C PHE A 130 -2.43 -1.12 -0.29
N LEU A 131 -3.15 -0.18 -0.90
CA LEU A 131 -4.38 0.41 -0.35
C LEU A 131 -5.64 -0.36 -0.77
N ILE A 132 -5.65 -0.89 -2.00
CA ILE A 132 -6.80 -1.60 -2.58
C ILE A 132 -6.77 -3.09 -2.23
N MET A 133 -5.59 -3.70 -2.16
CA MET A 133 -5.40 -5.13 -1.90
C MET A 133 -4.35 -5.36 -0.79
N PRO A 134 -4.64 -4.97 0.47
CA PRO A 134 -3.75 -5.26 1.59
C PRO A 134 -3.66 -6.78 1.89
N PHE A 135 -4.55 -7.60 1.32
CA PHE A 135 -4.64 -9.05 1.52
C PHE A 135 -3.96 -9.86 0.40
N THR A 136 -2.83 -9.40 -0.14
CA THR A 136 -2.01 -10.29 -0.96
C THR A 136 -1.45 -11.42 -0.08
N PRO A 137 -1.37 -12.65 -0.60
CA PRO A 137 -1.04 -13.84 0.19
C PRO A 137 0.32 -13.80 0.90
N LEU A 138 1.22 -12.85 0.55
CA LEU A 138 2.49 -12.69 1.27
C LEU A 138 2.36 -12.13 2.69
N LEU A 139 1.27 -11.42 3.00
CA LEU A 139 1.08 -10.71 4.26
C LEU A 139 -0.35 -10.88 4.80
N GLY A 140 -1.00 -11.98 4.43
CA GLY A 140 -2.38 -12.35 4.76
C GLY A 140 -2.65 -12.71 6.22
N ASN A 141 -1.96 -12.07 7.17
CA ASN A 141 -2.33 -12.11 8.58
C ASN A 141 -2.96 -10.77 8.97
N ASP A 142 -4.04 -10.80 9.74
CA ASP A 142 -4.83 -9.65 10.25
C ASP A 142 -3.98 -8.52 10.91
N LYS A 143 -2.70 -8.79 11.20
CA LYS A 143 -1.73 -7.86 11.79
C LYS A 143 -0.85 -7.11 10.76
N GLY A 144 -0.67 -7.64 9.55
CA GLY A 144 0.23 -7.08 8.52
C GLY A 144 -0.43 -6.02 7.61
N ALA A 145 -1.74 -6.13 7.40
CA ALA A 145 -2.51 -5.23 6.55
C ALA A 145 -2.43 -3.74 6.98
N PRO A 146 -2.55 -3.36 8.27
CA PRO A 146 -2.42 -1.97 8.71
C PRO A 146 -1.06 -1.36 8.37
N VAL A 147 0.01 -2.14 8.52
CA VAL A 147 1.38 -1.68 8.25
C VAL A 147 1.58 -1.44 6.75
N LEU A 148 1.08 -2.34 5.90
CA LEU A 148 1.12 -2.17 4.44
C LEU A 148 0.37 -0.92 3.98
N MET A 149 -0.78 -0.63 4.58
CA MET A 149 -1.55 0.57 4.24
C MET A 149 -0.83 1.84 4.66
N ILE A 150 -0.20 1.88 5.84
CA ILE A 150 0.63 3.01 6.26
C ILE A 150 1.81 3.19 5.30
N ILE A 151 2.48 2.10 4.89
CA ILE A 151 3.57 2.14 3.92
C ILE A 151 3.06 2.63 2.55
N GLY A 152 1.90 2.16 2.10
CA GLY A 152 1.22 2.59 0.87
C GLY A 152 0.93 4.08 0.87
N LEU A 153 0.24 4.58 1.89
CA LEU A 153 -0.07 6.00 2.06
C LEU A 153 1.19 6.86 2.11
N THR A 154 2.19 6.41 2.87
CA THR A 154 3.45 7.13 3.04
C THR A 154 4.20 7.22 1.72
N GLY A 155 4.38 6.09 1.02
CA GLY A 155 5.05 6.03 -0.29
C GLY A 155 4.34 6.88 -1.34
N PHE A 156 3.01 6.78 -1.39
CA PHE A 156 2.18 7.57 -2.31
C PHE A 156 2.30 9.08 -2.03
N TYR A 157 2.21 9.49 -0.76
CA TYR A 157 2.38 10.88 -0.35
C TYR A 157 3.78 11.42 -0.70
N TYR A 158 4.84 10.66 -0.41
CA TYR A 158 6.22 11.08 -0.68
C TYR A 158 6.49 11.24 -2.17
N LEU A 159 5.98 10.35 -3.03
CA LEU A 159 6.17 10.42 -4.48
C LEU A 159 5.34 11.54 -5.14
N LEU A 160 4.19 11.90 -4.55
CA LEU A 160 3.37 13.03 -5.02
C LEU A 160 3.82 14.40 -4.51
N ARG A 161 4.70 14.43 -3.50
CA ARG A 161 5.22 15.68 -2.95
C ARG A 161 5.93 16.49 -4.05
N ARG A 162 5.79 17.82 -3.99
CA ARG A 162 6.39 18.75 -4.96
C ARG A 162 7.89 18.51 -5.25
N PRO A 163 8.79 18.27 -4.27
CA PRO A 163 10.20 18.00 -4.57
C PRO A 163 10.39 16.70 -5.36
N ALA A 164 9.66 15.63 -5.04
CA ALA A 164 9.71 14.39 -5.82
C ALA A 164 9.20 14.60 -7.24
N ARG A 165 8.09 15.34 -7.43
CA ARG A 165 7.59 15.68 -8.76
C ARG A 165 8.60 16.45 -9.61
N LYS A 166 9.36 17.38 -9.02
CA LYS A 166 10.46 18.08 -9.70
C LYS A 166 11.58 17.14 -10.12
N ILE A 167 11.99 16.23 -9.23
CA ILE A 167 13.04 15.23 -9.51
C ILE A 167 12.66 14.33 -10.70
N PHE A 168 11.37 14.07 -10.90
CA PHE A 168 10.84 13.21 -11.97
C PHE A 168 10.11 14.00 -13.08
N ALA A 169 10.25 15.33 -13.16
CA ALA A 169 9.63 16.12 -14.23
C ALA A 169 10.54 16.10 -15.48
N PRO A 170 9.98 15.99 -16.70
CA PRO A 170 10.74 16.15 -17.93
C PRO A 170 11.19 17.62 -18.12
N ALA A 171 12.34 17.79 -18.78
CA ALA A 171 13.03 19.08 -19.00
C ALA A 171 12.14 20.21 -19.55
N ALA A 172 11.17 19.86 -20.41
CA ALA A 172 10.34 20.83 -21.14
C ALA A 172 9.18 21.45 -20.33
N ALA A 173 9.00 21.10 -19.06
CA ALA A 173 7.82 21.51 -18.28
C ALA A 173 8.00 22.80 -17.46
N GLU A 174 9.17 23.47 -17.52
CA GLU A 174 9.42 24.72 -16.77
C GLU A 174 9.77 25.94 -17.66
N GLU A 175 9.75 25.83 -18.99
CA GLU A 175 9.66 27.03 -19.84
C GLU A 175 8.20 27.55 -19.80
N ASP A 176 8.03 28.74 -19.22
CA ASP A 176 6.84 29.61 -19.28
C ASP A 176 5.52 29.26 -18.55
N SER A 177 5.49 28.27 -17.66
CA SER A 177 4.30 28.09 -16.81
C SER A 177 4.44 28.79 -15.45
N PRO A 178 3.66 29.84 -15.12
CA PRO A 178 3.58 30.33 -13.74
C PRO A 178 3.21 29.17 -12.83
N PRO A 179 3.72 29.11 -11.58
CA PRO A 179 3.58 27.95 -10.74
C PRO A 179 2.09 27.68 -10.49
N VAL A 180 1.51 26.75 -11.24
CA VAL A 180 0.21 26.16 -10.93
C VAL A 180 0.44 25.37 -9.66
N ARG A 181 0.32 26.06 -8.52
CA ARG A 181 0.17 25.43 -7.22
C ARG A 181 -1.16 24.70 -7.35
N PRO A 182 -1.24 23.35 -7.45
CA PRO A 182 -2.46 22.71 -7.02
C PRO A 182 -2.65 23.21 -5.59
N GLY A 183 -3.74 23.95 -5.34
CA GLY A 183 -3.98 24.55 -4.04
C GLY A 183 -3.75 23.47 -2.99
N LYS A 184 -2.99 23.75 -1.92
CA LYS A 184 -2.66 22.77 -0.86
C LYS A 184 -3.89 21.96 -0.43
N SER A 185 -5.07 22.58 -0.53
CA SER A 185 -6.41 21.99 -0.50
C SER A 185 -6.54 20.69 -1.31
N VAL A 186 -6.36 20.69 -2.64
CA VAL A 186 -6.73 19.56 -3.51
C VAL A 186 -5.91 18.30 -3.24
N LEU A 187 -4.59 18.43 -3.06
CA LEU A 187 -3.74 17.28 -2.74
C LEU A 187 -4.09 16.70 -1.37
N LEU A 188 -4.39 17.56 -0.40
CA LEU A 188 -4.80 17.15 0.95
C LEU A 188 -6.18 16.47 0.90
N TRP A 189 -7.12 16.97 0.10
CA TRP A 189 -8.42 16.35 -0.14
C TRP A 189 -8.31 14.99 -0.83
N ILE A 190 -7.41 14.83 -1.80
CA ILE A 190 -7.14 13.52 -2.42
C ILE A 190 -6.58 12.55 -1.37
N VAL A 191 -5.64 12.99 -0.54
CA VAL A 191 -5.09 12.16 0.54
C VAL A 191 -6.19 11.80 1.55
N TYR A 192 -7.03 12.75 1.98
CA TYR A 192 -8.15 12.48 2.88
C TYR A 192 -9.20 11.57 2.26
N ALA A 193 -9.52 11.74 0.97
CA ALA A 193 -10.46 10.88 0.25
C ALA A 193 -9.92 9.44 0.17
N ILE A 194 -8.63 9.28 -0.15
CA ILE A 194 -7.96 7.97 -0.13
C ILE A 194 -7.94 7.38 1.28
N LEU A 195 -7.67 8.20 2.31
CA LEU A 195 -7.67 7.74 3.70
C LEU A 195 -9.07 7.30 4.15
N ALA A 196 -10.11 8.06 3.80
CA ALA A 196 -11.49 7.73 4.08
C ALA A 196 -11.93 6.46 3.34
N LEU A 197 -11.57 6.32 2.06
CA LEU A 197 -11.80 5.11 1.27
C LEU A 197 -11.08 3.89 1.86
N ALA A 198 -9.83 4.05 2.31
CA ALA A 198 -9.07 2.99 2.97
C ALA A 198 -9.75 2.58 4.29
N VAL A 199 -10.15 3.54 5.14
CA VAL A 199 -10.87 3.24 6.39
C VAL A 199 -12.19 2.53 6.12
N LEU A 200 -12.94 2.98 5.10
CA LEU A 200 -14.17 2.30 4.67
C LEU A 200 -13.83 0.86 4.26
N PHE A 201 -12.88 0.68 3.35
CA PHE A 201 -12.51 -0.63 2.82
C PHE A 201 -12.06 -1.60 3.93
N ILE A 202 -11.27 -1.14 4.90
CA ILE A 202 -10.87 -1.93 6.09
C ILE A 202 -12.10 -2.34 6.89
N TYR A 203 -13.00 -1.40 7.17
CA TYR A 203 -14.22 -1.69 7.92
C TYR A 203 -15.07 -2.76 7.23
N PHE A 204 -15.31 -2.60 5.93
CA PHE A 204 -16.10 -3.56 5.13
C PHE A 204 -15.45 -4.94 5.04
N THR A 205 -14.14 -5.01 4.79
CA THR A 205 -13.43 -6.28 4.68
C THR A 205 -13.32 -7.00 6.02
N PHE A 206 -13.05 -6.27 7.11
CA PHE A 206 -13.03 -6.83 8.46
C PHE A 206 -14.42 -7.34 8.88
N ASP A 207 -15.47 -6.58 8.57
CA ASP A 207 -16.85 -6.96 8.90
C ASP A 207 -17.30 -8.21 8.11
N LEU A 208 -16.96 -8.31 6.82
CA LEU A 208 -17.20 -9.50 6.00
C LEU A 208 -16.45 -10.73 6.52
N HIS A 209 -15.16 -10.59 6.84
CA HIS A 209 -14.37 -11.72 7.33
C HIS A 209 -14.83 -12.20 8.71
N ARG A 210 -15.28 -11.28 9.57
CA ARG A 210 -15.89 -11.63 10.86
C ARG A 210 -17.21 -12.38 10.67
N ALA A 211 -18.00 -12.02 9.66
CA ALA A 211 -19.23 -12.72 9.32
C ALA A 211 -18.97 -14.13 8.80
N GLU A 212 -17.98 -14.30 7.90
CA GLU A 212 -17.54 -15.60 7.41
C GLU A 212 -17.14 -16.54 8.55
N LYS A 213 -16.26 -16.08 9.45
CA LYS A 213 -15.82 -16.86 10.62
C LYS A 213 -16.99 -17.25 11.53
N ARG A 214 -17.95 -16.36 11.75
CA ARG A 214 -19.14 -16.64 12.57
C ARG A 214 -20.07 -17.64 11.89
N ALA A 215 -20.34 -17.49 10.58
CA ALA A 215 -21.16 -18.43 9.83
C ALA A 215 -20.54 -19.83 9.81
N ALA A 216 -19.22 -19.92 9.60
CA ALA A 216 -18.49 -21.18 9.65
C ALA A 216 -18.54 -21.84 11.03
N ALA A 217 -18.35 -21.07 12.11
CA ALA A 217 -18.42 -21.58 13.48
C ALA A 217 -19.82 -22.15 13.82
N VAL A 218 -20.88 -21.43 13.42
CA VAL A 218 -22.27 -21.92 13.59
C VAL A 218 -22.49 -23.22 12.81
N CYS A 219 -21.99 -23.32 11.58
CA CYS A 219 -22.11 -24.54 10.77
C CYS A 219 -21.33 -25.72 11.35
N GLN A 220 -20.17 -25.49 11.95
CA GLN A 220 -19.42 -26.54 12.66
C GLN A 220 -20.14 -27.02 13.92
N SER A 221 -20.91 -26.14 14.59
CA SER A 221 -21.69 -26.52 15.77
C SER A 221 -22.99 -27.28 15.42
N ALA A 222 -23.49 -27.17 14.18
CA ALA A 222 -24.65 -27.90 13.68
C ALA A 222 -24.30 -29.37 13.37
N ARG A 223 -24.34 -30.24 14.38
CA ARG A 223 -24.02 -31.66 14.24
C ARG A 223 -25.21 -32.47 13.74
N GLN A 224 -24.96 -33.39 12.81
CA GLN A 224 -25.99 -34.32 12.32
C GLN A 224 -26.61 -35.12 13.48
N GLY A 225 -27.93 -35.26 13.48
CA GLY A 225 -28.69 -35.98 14.50
C GLY A 225 -29.08 -35.17 15.74
N THR A 226 -28.56 -33.94 15.90
CA THR A 226 -29.00 -33.03 16.98
C THR A 226 -30.38 -32.43 16.71
N SER A 227 -31.10 -32.10 17.78
CA SER A 227 -32.40 -31.41 17.72
C SER A 227 -32.21 -29.99 17.19
N VAL A 228 -33.06 -29.59 16.24
CA VAL A 228 -33.04 -28.23 15.67
C VAL A 228 -33.40 -27.20 16.75
N GLU A 229 -34.31 -27.52 17.67
CA GLU A 229 -34.75 -26.60 18.73
C GLU A 229 -33.63 -26.34 19.75
N ASP A 230 -32.96 -27.39 20.21
CA ASP A 230 -31.84 -27.29 21.16
C ASP A 230 -30.66 -26.54 20.55
N PHE A 231 -30.40 -26.77 19.25
CA PHE A 231 -29.37 -26.07 18.51
C PHE A 231 -29.68 -24.56 18.41
N LEU A 232 -30.91 -24.18 18.07
CA LEU A 232 -31.31 -22.78 17.94
C LEU A 232 -31.36 -22.06 19.29
N ALA A 233 -31.70 -22.75 20.38
CA ALA A 233 -31.71 -22.18 21.73
C ALA A 233 -30.31 -21.75 22.20
N ASN A 234 -29.26 -22.41 21.70
CA ASN A 234 -27.86 -22.10 22.03
C ASN A 234 -27.29 -20.91 21.24
N LEU A 235 -28.05 -20.35 20.29
CA LEU A 235 -27.59 -19.23 19.46
C LEU A 235 -28.08 -17.89 20.03
N PRO A 236 -27.18 -16.93 20.31
CA PRO A 236 -27.58 -15.63 20.81
C PRO A 236 -28.35 -14.83 19.72
N PRO A 237 -29.62 -14.48 19.93
CA PRO A 237 -30.49 -13.87 18.90
C PRO A 237 -30.05 -12.46 18.49
N GLU A 238 -29.24 -11.80 19.31
CA GLU A 238 -28.67 -10.49 19.00
C GLU A 238 -27.60 -10.55 17.91
N ASN A 239 -26.92 -11.68 17.76
CA ASN A 239 -25.81 -11.84 16.81
C ASN A 239 -26.24 -12.42 15.47
N TYR A 240 -27.42 -13.05 15.40
CA TYR A 240 -27.88 -13.81 14.25
C TYR A 240 -29.32 -13.48 13.87
N ARG A 241 -29.60 -13.49 12.58
CA ARG A 241 -30.95 -13.52 12.01
C ARG A 241 -31.21 -14.95 11.58
N ILE A 242 -32.32 -15.52 12.04
CA ILE A 242 -32.70 -16.91 11.74
C ILE A 242 -33.89 -16.87 10.80
N ILE A 243 -33.76 -17.52 9.63
CA ILE A 243 -34.81 -17.66 8.63
C ILE A 243 -35.16 -19.15 8.55
N LYS A 244 -36.42 -19.49 8.84
CA LYS A 244 -36.91 -20.88 8.81
C LYS A 244 -37.62 -21.14 7.49
N ALA A 245 -37.17 -22.14 6.75
CA ALA A 245 -37.84 -22.72 5.59
C ALA A 245 -38.23 -24.18 5.89
N ASP A 246 -39.01 -24.81 5.01
CA ASP A 246 -39.58 -26.14 5.29
C ASP A 246 -38.49 -27.20 5.50
N ASP A 247 -37.51 -27.27 4.60
CA ASP A 247 -36.42 -28.26 4.57
C ASP A 247 -35.11 -27.77 5.23
N ARG A 248 -35.03 -26.48 5.57
CA ARG A 248 -33.78 -25.85 6.04
C ARG A 248 -33.97 -24.66 6.97
N VAL A 249 -32.94 -24.37 7.74
CA VAL A 249 -32.82 -23.17 8.58
C VAL A 249 -31.58 -22.40 8.15
N ILE A 250 -31.75 -21.13 7.79
CA ILE A 250 -30.68 -20.24 7.36
C ILE A 250 -30.34 -19.32 8.53
N ILE A 251 -29.09 -19.35 8.96
CA ILE A 251 -28.58 -18.55 10.07
C ILE A 251 -27.58 -17.55 9.52
N VAL A 252 -27.99 -16.29 9.54
CA VAL A 252 -27.24 -15.18 8.97
C VAL A 252 -26.66 -14.35 10.12
N PRO A 253 -25.33 -14.19 10.25
CA PRO A 253 -24.76 -13.23 11.18
C PRO A 253 -25.24 -11.82 10.84
N ARG A 254 -25.57 -11.02 11.85
CA ARG A 254 -25.96 -9.60 11.62
C ARG A 254 -24.80 -8.72 11.15
N VAL A 255 -23.57 -9.17 11.37
CA VAL A 255 -22.32 -8.56 10.86
C VAL A 255 -22.06 -9.02 9.42
N GLY A 256 -21.36 -8.22 8.61
CA GLY A 256 -20.98 -8.56 7.23
C GLY A 256 -22.14 -8.51 6.23
N MET A 257 -23.11 -7.62 6.46
CA MET A 257 -24.19 -7.26 5.52
C MET A 257 -25.09 -8.43 5.08
N GLY A 258 -25.13 -9.51 5.86
CA GLY A 258 -25.96 -10.68 5.59
C GLY A 258 -25.49 -11.57 4.45
N ARG A 259 -24.28 -11.33 3.90
CA ARG A 259 -23.78 -12.12 2.76
C ARG A 259 -23.37 -13.54 3.13
N HIS A 260 -22.83 -13.75 4.33
CA HIS A 260 -22.42 -15.08 4.76
C HIS A 260 -23.53 -15.71 5.60
N ALA A 261 -23.88 -16.95 5.31
CA ALA A 261 -24.89 -17.69 6.05
C ALA A 261 -24.45 -19.11 6.35
N CYS A 262 -24.95 -19.65 7.44
CA CYS A 262 -24.95 -21.07 7.69
C CYS A 262 -26.32 -21.65 7.33
N ILE A 263 -26.35 -22.57 6.38
CA ILE A 263 -27.56 -23.27 5.94
C ILE A 263 -27.55 -24.65 6.59
N VAL A 264 -28.52 -24.88 7.47
CA VAL A 264 -28.71 -26.14 8.19
C VAL A 264 -29.90 -26.88 7.57
N PHE A 265 -29.67 -28.08 7.07
CA PHE A 265 -30.71 -28.96 6.53
C PHE A 265 -31.33 -29.79 7.64
N ARG A 266 -32.65 -30.03 7.55
CA ARG A 266 -33.39 -30.79 8.56
C ARG A 266 -34.34 -31.79 7.94
N ASP A 267 -34.58 -32.87 8.67
CA ASP A 267 -35.66 -33.81 8.44
C ASP A 267 -36.57 -33.80 9.67
N GLY A 268 -37.67 -33.06 9.56
CA GLY A 268 -38.54 -32.73 10.68
C GLY A 268 -37.82 -31.99 11.81
N LYS A 269 -37.52 -32.71 12.91
CA LYS A 269 -36.93 -32.15 14.14
C LYS A 269 -35.41 -32.29 14.25
N LYS A 270 -34.76 -33.06 13.37
CA LYS A 270 -33.32 -33.35 13.46
C LYS A 270 -32.53 -32.72 12.33
N ILE A 271 -31.29 -32.34 12.63
CA ILE A 271 -30.34 -31.83 11.64
C ILE A 271 -29.81 -32.99 10.79
N THR A 272 -29.88 -32.86 9.47
CA THR A 272 -29.35 -33.82 8.50
C THR A 272 -28.01 -33.39 7.92
N GLY A 273 -27.70 -32.09 7.92
CA GLY A 273 -26.41 -31.56 7.51
C GLY A 273 -26.33 -30.05 7.61
N SER A 274 -25.13 -29.48 7.42
CA SER A 274 -24.92 -28.03 7.39
C SER A 274 -23.91 -27.65 6.32
N LYS A 275 -24.07 -26.47 5.74
CA LYS A 275 -23.10 -25.89 4.81
C LYS A 275 -23.04 -24.38 4.96
N THR A 276 -21.85 -23.81 4.82
CA THR A 276 -21.68 -22.37 4.63
C THR A 276 -22.14 -22.00 3.22
N GLY A 277 -22.87 -20.90 3.09
CA GLY A 277 -23.35 -20.40 1.80
C GLY A 277 -23.46 -18.88 1.80
N PHE A 278 -23.81 -18.34 0.64
CA PHE A 278 -24.21 -16.95 0.48
C PHE A 278 -25.73 -16.86 0.42
N ASP A 279 -26.32 -15.92 1.15
CA ASP A 279 -27.73 -15.56 1.04
C ASP A 279 -27.77 -14.37 0.06
N ASP A 280 -28.12 -14.65 -1.20
CA ASP A 280 -28.20 -13.64 -2.29
C ASP A 280 -29.59 -12.98 -2.33
#